data_AF-A0A0U1QT72-F1
#
_entry.id   AF-A0A0U1QT72-F1
#
_cell.length_a   1.000
_cell.length_b   1.000
_cell.length_c   1.000
_cell.angle_alpha   90.00
_cell.angle_beta   90.00
_cell.angle_gamma   90.00
#
_symmetry.space_group_name_H-M   'P 1'
#
loop_
_entity.id
_entity.type
_entity.pdbx_description
1 polymer ?
#
loop_
_entity_poly.entity_id
_entity_poly.type
_entity_poly.pdbx_seq_one_letter_code
_entity_poly.pdbx_strand_id
1 'polypeptide(L)'
;MKLSDVATIKTNYPEADFWITRRGSLKTCGQPTYDFNSEHIGIRVERTDILLARYLFYCMENLHKNGNWERLATGSLELVNIRVSDVRAIGLKLR
;
A
#
# COMPACT_ATOMS: atom_id res chain seq x y z
N MET A 1 -12.80 -10.82 1.60
CA MET A 1 -12.85 -9.42 1.13
C MET A 1 -11.43 -9.00 0.77
N LYS A 2 -11.25 -8.34 -0.36
CA LYS A 2 -9.99 -7.73 -0.79
C LYS A 2 -9.98 -6.26 -0.41
N LEU A 3 -8.79 -5.66 -0.35
CA LEU A 3 -8.65 -4.23 -0.12
C LEU A 3 -9.37 -3.39 -1.19
N SER A 4 -9.37 -3.87 -2.44
CA SER A 4 -10.11 -3.23 -3.54
C SER A 4 -11.63 -3.17 -3.36
N ASP A 5 -12.20 -3.94 -2.42
CA ASP A 5 -13.65 -3.95 -2.16
C ASP A 5 -14.07 -2.76 -1.27
N VAL A 6 -13.12 -2.13 -0.57
CA VAL A 6 -13.39 -1.08 0.43
C VAL A 6 -12.57 0.19 0.22
N ALA A 7 -11.63 0.19 -0.72
CA ALA A 7 -10.72 1.30 -0.98
C ALA A 7 -10.42 1.47 -2.47
N THR A 8 -10.22 2.72 -2.88
CA THR A 8 -9.69 3.09 -4.19
C THR A 8 -8.16 3.09 -4.12
N ILE A 9 -7.51 2.25 -4.94
CA ILE A 9 -6.04 2.14 -4.99
C ILE A 9 -5.53 2.46 -6.39
N LYS A 10 -4.72 3.52 -6.52
CA LYS A 10 -4.11 3.94 -7.79
C LYS A 10 -2.88 4.83 -7.56
N THR A 11 -2.04 4.98 -8.57
CA THR A 11 -0.94 5.95 -8.59
C THR A 11 -1.44 7.35 -8.93
N ASN A 12 -0.62 8.38 -8.72
CA ASN A 12 -0.97 9.78 -8.96
C ASN A 12 -2.33 10.15 -8.34
N TYR A 13 -2.45 9.91 -7.03
CA TYR A 13 -3.70 10.13 -6.29
C TYR A 13 -3.49 11.11 -5.13
N PRO A 14 -3.59 12.43 -5.37
CA PRO A 14 -3.38 13.44 -4.32
C PRO A 14 -4.41 13.39 -3.19
N GLU A 15 -5.63 12.94 -3.51
CA GLU A 15 -6.76 12.84 -2.57
C GLU A 15 -6.79 11.52 -1.80
N ALA A 16 -5.68 10.77 -1.77
CA ALA A 16 -5.59 9.54 -0.99
C ALA A 16 -5.46 9.86 0.49
N ASP A 17 -5.93 8.96 1.36
CA ASP A 17 -5.75 9.13 2.81
C ASP A 17 -4.28 8.98 3.20
N PHE A 18 -3.56 8.13 2.49
CA PHE A 18 -2.11 7.92 2.61
C PHE A 18 -1.57 7.19 1.36
N TRP A 19 -0.25 7.04 1.31
CA TRP A 19 0.46 6.38 0.21
C TRP A 19 1.40 5.30 0.72
N ILE A 20 1.79 4.39 -0.18
CA ILE A 20 2.93 3.51 0.02
C ILE A 20 3.97 3.70 -1.08
N THR A 21 5.24 3.58 -0.70
CA THR A 21 6.38 3.70 -1.61
C THR A 21 6.33 2.60 -2.66
N ARG A 22 6.08 2.99 -3.92
CA ARG A 22 5.95 2.04 -5.03
C ARG A 22 7.30 1.50 -5.52
N ARG A 23 8.30 2.37 -5.57
CA ARG A 23 9.62 2.13 -6.16
C ARG A 23 10.69 2.55 -5.17
N GLY A 24 11.74 1.75 -5.06
CA GLY A 24 12.87 2.03 -4.18
C GLY A 24 13.71 0.78 -3.99
N SER A 25 14.49 0.76 -2.91
CA SER A 25 15.19 -0.45 -2.47
C SER A 25 14.21 -1.50 -1.95
N LEU A 26 14.68 -2.75 -1.83
CA LEU A 26 13.92 -3.84 -1.21
C LEU A 26 13.42 -3.47 0.21
N LYS A 27 14.21 -2.70 0.95
CA LYS A 27 13.91 -2.26 2.32
C LYS A 27 12.97 -1.07 2.41
N THR A 28 12.82 -0.27 1.35
CA THR A 28 11.98 0.94 1.36
C THR A 28 10.65 0.72 0.63
N CYS A 29 10.58 -0.31 -0.22
CA CYS A 29 9.37 -0.63 -0.96
C CYS A 29 8.20 -0.97 -0.01
N GLY A 30 7.03 -0.41 -0.28
CA GLY A 30 5.83 -0.61 0.53
C GLY A 30 5.82 0.16 1.87
N GLN A 31 6.84 0.98 2.16
CA GLN A 31 6.83 1.87 3.31
C GLN A 31 5.67 2.88 3.17
N PRO A 32 4.73 2.94 4.13
CA PRO A 32 3.66 3.91 4.11
C PRO A 32 4.15 5.32 4.50
N THR A 33 3.51 6.33 3.94
CA THR A 33 3.76 7.76 4.18
C THR A 33 2.48 8.58 4.00
N TYR A 34 2.44 9.74 4.65
CA TYR A 34 1.43 10.78 4.42
C TYR A 34 1.90 11.87 3.45
N ASP A 35 3.12 11.76 2.91
CA ASP A 35 3.65 12.69 1.93
C ASP A 35 3.27 12.24 0.52
N PHE A 36 2.60 13.13 -0.22
CA PHE A 36 2.22 12.84 -1.59
C PHE A 36 3.45 12.75 -2.49
N ASN A 37 3.47 11.69 -3.29
CA ASN A 37 4.37 11.52 -4.43
C ASN A 37 3.58 10.87 -5.56
N SER A 38 3.66 11.43 -6.78
CA SER A 38 2.86 10.97 -7.92
C SER A 38 3.17 9.53 -8.35
N GLU A 39 4.36 9.02 -8.04
CA GLU A 39 4.74 7.63 -8.30
C GLU A 39 4.26 6.65 -7.23
N HIS A 40 3.98 7.13 -6.02
CA HIS A 40 3.51 6.28 -4.93
C HIS A 40 2.11 5.75 -5.20
N ILE A 41 1.80 4.61 -4.57
CA ILE A 41 0.46 4.02 -4.65
C ILE A 41 -0.37 4.66 -3.55
N GLY A 42 -1.33 5.49 -3.95
CA GLY A 42 -2.29 6.11 -3.05
C GLY A 42 -3.45 5.16 -2.73
N ILE A 43 -3.87 5.19 -1.48
CA ILE A 43 -4.98 4.39 -0.95
C ILE A 43 -5.98 5.35 -0.31
N ARG A 44 -7.21 5.38 -0.83
CA ARG A 44 -8.34 6.07 -0.20
C ARG A 44 -9.39 5.07 0.22
N VAL A 45 -9.75 5.05 1.50
CA VAL A 45 -10.76 4.15 2.04
C VAL A 45 -12.14 4.75 1.80
N GLU A 46 -12.99 4.03 1.06
CA GLU A 46 -14.33 4.50 0.70
C GLU A 46 -15.38 4.01 1.71
N ARG A 47 -15.13 2.86 2.36
CA ARG A 47 -16.04 2.24 3.34
C ARG A 47 -15.50 2.39 4.76
N THR A 48 -15.56 3.63 5.28
CA THR A 48 -15.10 3.96 6.63
C THR A 48 -15.91 3.31 7.75
N ASP A 49 -17.12 2.82 7.43
CA ASP A 49 -17.95 1.97 8.29
C ASP A 49 -17.33 0.59 8.53
N ILE A 50 -16.46 0.12 7.63
CA ILE A 50 -15.78 -1.18 7.71
C ILE A 50 -14.32 -1.03 8.14
N LEU A 51 -13.64 -0.01 7.62
CA LEU A 51 -12.19 0.15 7.76
C LEU A 51 -11.82 1.61 7.94
N LEU A 52 -11.06 1.93 8.98
CA LEU A 52 -10.52 3.27 9.18
C LEU A 52 -9.19 3.42 8.46
N ALA A 53 -9.00 4.53 7.73
CA ALA A 53 -7.77 4.80 6.98
C ALA A 53 -6.52 4.77 7.86
N ARG A 54 -6.58 5.37 9.06
CA ARG A 54 -5.47 5.37 10.01
C ARG A 54 -5.15 3.96 10.54
N TYR A 55 -6.15 3.11 10.73
CA TYR A 55 -5.90 1.72 11.11
C TYR A 55 -5.23 0.96 9.96
N LEU A 56 -5.71 1.15 8.73
CA LEU A 56 -5.10 0.55 7.54
C LEU A 56 -3.63 0.99 7.36
N PHE A 57 -3.30 2.25 7.65
CA PHE A 57 -1.91 2.74 7.63
C PHE A 57 -1.02 1.88 8.54
N TYR A 58 -1.43 1.65 9.79
CA TYR A 58 -0.67 0.80 10.71
C TYR A 58 -0.61 -0.67 10.26
N CYS A 59 -1.65 -1.17 9.59
CA CYS A 59 -1.57 -2.49 8.95
C CYS A 59 -0.49 -2.53 7.85
N MET A 60 -0.38 -1.48 7.03
CA MET A 60 0.66 -1.38 6.00
C MET A 60 2.06 -1.25 6.61
N GLU A 61 2.20 -0.49 7.70
CA GLU A 61 3.45 -0.44 8.47
C GLU A 61 3.84 -1.82 9.01
N ASN A 62 2.88 -2.57 9.57
CA ASN A 62 3.14 -3.92 10.07
C ASN A 62 3.53 -4.87 8.93
N LEU A 63 2.89 -4.78 7.76
CA LEU A 63 3.27 -5.57 6.59
C LEU A 63 4.71 -5.26 6.16
N HIS A 64 5.08 -3.98 6.18
CA HIS A 64 6.42 -3.52 5.84
C HIS A 64 7.48 -3.98 6.83
N LYS A 65 7.26 -3.78 8.13
CA LYS A 65 8.18 -4.22 9.20
C LYS A 65 8.43 -5.73 9.20
N ASN A 66 7.45 -6.51 8.75
CA ASN A 66 7.55 -7.97 8.63
C ASN A 66 8.11 -8.46 7.27
N GLY A 67 8.58 -7.56 6.40
CA GLY A 67 9.18 -7.91 5.10
C GLY A 67 8.21 -8.52 4.08
N ASN A 68 6.89 -8.34 4.24
CA ASN A 68 5.91 -8.96 3.34
C ASN A 68 6.02 -8.42 1.90
N TRP A 69 6.41 -7.15 1.76
CA TRP A 69 6.57 -6.50 0.47
C TRP A 69 7.78 -7.04 -0.32
N GLU A 70 8.81 -7.53 0.34
CA GLU A 70 10.03 -8.03 -0.31
C GLU A 70 9.73 -9.21 -1.23
N ARG A 71 8.73 -10.04 -0.88
CA ARG A 71 8.28 -11.19 -1.66
C ARG A 71 7.47 -10.81 -2.90
N LEU A 72 6.88 -9.61 -2.90
CA LEU A 72 6.05 -9.09 -4.00
C LEU A 72 6.83 -8.13 -4.90
N ALA A 73 7.98 -7.65 -4.41
CA ALA A 73 8.83 -6.72 -5.11
C ALA A 73 9.42 -7.37 -6.38
N THR A 74 9.33 -6.66 -7.51
CA THR A 74 9.90 -7.09 -8.79
C THR A 74 10.92 -6.08 -9.29
N GLY A 75 12.08 -6.53 -9.78
CA GLY A 75 13.14 -5.64 -10.26
C GLY A 75 14.53 -6.22 -10.09
N SER A 76 15.54 -5.36 -10.15
CA SER A 76 16.95 -5.71 -9.89
C SER A 76 17.28 -5.54 -8.40
N LEU A 77 18.47 -6.00 -7.98
CA LEU A 77 18.91 -5.95 -6.58
C LEU A 77 18.88 -4.53 -5.96
N GLU A 78 19.11 -3.51 -6.79
CA GLU A 78 19.19 -2.10 -6.33
C GLU A 78 17.85 -1.38 -6.39
N LEU A 79 16.99 -1.71 -7.37
CA LEU A 79 15.73 -1.02 -7.60
C LEU A 79 14.61 -2.01 -7.89
N VAL A 80 13.64 -2.02 -7.00
CA VAL A 80 12.46 -2.87 -7.09
C VAL A 80 11.18 -2.03 -7.09
N ASN A 81 10.10 -2.64 -7.55
CA ASN A 81 8.78 -2.05 -7.56
C ASN A 81 7.69 -3.02 -7.08
N ILE A 82 6.62 -2.45 -6.52
CA ILE A 82 5.36 -3.14 -6.24
C ILE A 82 4.32 -2.69 -7.25
N ARG A 83 3.45 -3.60 -7.69
CA ARG A 83 2.35 -3.26 -8.60
C ARG A 83 1.12 -2.87 -7.81
N VAL A 84 0.32 -1.98 -8.40
CA VAL A 84 -0.99 -1.59 -7.86
C VAL A 84 -1.91 -2.83 -7.68
N SER A 85 -1.79 -3.82 -8.56
CA SER A 85 -2.52 -5.09 -8.46
C SER A 85 -2.23 -5.87 -7.19
N ASP A 86 -0.99 -5.82 -6.71
CA ASP A 86 -0.56 -6.57 -5.53
C ASP A 86 -1.20 -5.98 -4.27
N VAL A 87 -1.24 -4.64 -4.20
CA VAL A 87 -1.92 -3.90 -3.12
C VAL A 87 -3.43 -4.15 -3.15
N ARG A 88 -4.05 -4.13 -4.34
CA ARG A 88 -5.48 -4.42 -4.51
C ARG A 88 -5.84 -5.83 -4.07
N ALA A 89 -4.92 -6.79 -4.24
CA ALA A 89 -5.14 -8.19 -3.91
C ALA A 89 -5.01 -8.52 -2.41
N ILE A 90 -4.58 -7.56 -1.57
CA ILE A 90 -4.45 -7.77 -0.12
C ILE A 90 -5.78 -8.25 0.46
N GLY A 91 -5.75 -9.42 1.10
CA GLY A 91 -6.91 -10.01 1.75
C GLY A 91 -7.17 -9.36 3.11
N LEU A 92 -8.39 -8.85 3.30
CA LEU A 92 -8.89 -8.39 4.58
C LEU A 92 -9.56 -9.56 5.29
N LYS A 93 -8.98 -9.96 6.43
CA LYS A 93 -9.61 -10.90 7.36
C LYS A 93 -10.31 -10.09 8.43
N LEU A 94 -11.62 -9.91 8.27
CA LEU A 94 -12.49 -9.49 9.37
C LEU A 94 -12.50 -10.65 10.37
N ARG A 95 -12.04 -10.38 11.59
CA ARG A 95 -12.17 -11.32 12.72
C ARG A 95 -13.49 -11.05 13.43
#